data_AF-A0A835KKU4-F1
#
_entry.id   AF-A0A835KKU4-F1
#
_cell.length_a   1.000
_cell.length_b   1.000
_cell.length_c   1.000
_cell.angle_alpha   90.00
_cell.angle_beta   90.00
_cell.angle_gamma   90.00
#
_symmetry.space_group_name_H-M   'P 1'
#
loop_
_entity.id
_entity.type
_entity.pdbx_description
1 polymer ?
#
loop_
_entity_poly.entity_id
_entity_poly.type
_entity_poly.pdbx_seq_one_letter_code
_entity_poly.pdbx_strand_id
1 'polypeptide(L)'
;MAATAYYPQWVLLDDRGEIEAVISNSSTADDRTSAAAACTSTGHLIVVSLRLALPPATSFLCIHFPIVPPDLKEETTHATVLAAHGDSLLIYVYFKQGYENETIDYFVYNAGDASGEPPRPPPLRLLPTLCKRSM
;
A
#
# COMPACT_ATOMS: atom_id res chain seq x y z
N MET A 1 6.61 30.96 12.40
CA MET A 1 7.49 29.92 12.96
C MET A 1 6.98 28.59 12.42
N ALA A 2 7.57 28.08 11.33
CA ALA A 2 7.11 26.85 10.71
C ALA A 2 7.50 25.67 11.61
N ALA A 3 6.53 24.84 12.00
CA ALA A 3 6.78 23.63 12.74
C ALA A 3 7.58 22.67 11.85
N THR A 4 8.84 22.41 12.19
CA THR A 4 9.59 21.29 11.60
C THR A 4 8.93 20.01 12.11
N ALA A 5 8.14 19.35 11.27
CA ALA A 5 7.65 18.01 11.57
C ALA A 5 8.87 17.11 11.79
N TYR A 6 9.09 16.69 13.04
CA TYR A 6 10.14 15.74 13.38
C TYR A 6 9.73 14.37 12.86
N TYR A 7 10.10 14.07 11.61
CA TYR A 7 9.99 12.72 11.10
C TYR A 7 11.04 11.84 11.78
N PRO A 8 10.65 10.67 12.30
CA PRO A 8 11.60 9.77 12.93
C PRO A 8 12.63 9.28 11.90
N GLN A 9 13.89 9.16 12.32
CA GLN A 9 14.99 8.67 11.47
C GLN A 9 14.77 7.22 11.00
N TRP A 10 13.97 6.46 11.73
CA TRP A 10 13.60 5.09 11.43
C TRP A 10 12.22 4.81 12.04
N VAL A 11 11.51 3.83 11.49
CA VAL A 11 10.24 3.34 12.04
C VAL A 11 10.29 1.83 12.21
N LEU A 12 9.57 1.30 13.19
CA LEU A 12 9.28 -0.12 13.25
C LEU A 12 8.05 -0.37 12.39
N LEU A 13 8.18 -1.11 11.29
CA LEU A 13 7.09 -1.40 10.37
C LEU A 13 6.61 -2.84 10.58
N ASP A 14 5.30 -3.04 10.77
CA ASP A 14 4.68 -4.36 10.70
C ASP A 14 4.76 -4.88 9.27
N ASP A 15 5.14 -6.15 9.10
CA ASP A 15 5.21 -6.74 7.77
C ASP A 15 3.82 -6.97 7.20
N ARG A 16 2.77 -7.09 8.03
CA ARG A 16 1.40 -7.26 7.58
C ARG A 16 0.76 -5.91 7.25
N GLY A 17 0.24 -5.81 6.03
CA GLY A 17 -0.60 -4.70 5.63
C GLY A 17 -1.99 -4.79 6.25
N GLU A 18 -2.49 -3.66 6.75
CA GLU A 18 -3.88 -3.51 7.14
C GLU A 18 -4.72 -3.22 5.91
N ILE A 19 -5.73 -4.06 5.65
CA ILE A 19 -6.68 -3.84 4.57
C ILE A 19 -7.89 -3.13 5.13
N GLU A 20 -8.16 -1.95 4.59
CA GLU A 20 -9.36 -1.20 4.86
C GLU A 20 -10.22 -1.21 3.59
N ALA A 21 -11.11 -2.19 3.50
CA ALA A 21 -12.19 -2.17 2.52
C ALA A 21 -13.27 -1.18 3.02
N VAL A 22 -13.78 -0.34 2.12
CA VAL A 22 -14.74 0.70 2.49
C VAL A 22 -16.09 0.05 2.79
N ILE A 23 -16.27 -0.39 4.04
CA ILE A 23 -17.59 -0.55 4.65
C ILE A 23 -17.76 0.61 5.62
N SER A 24 -18.36 1.69 5.11
CA SER A 24 -18.99 2.78 5.88
C SER A 24 -18.10 3.85 6.54
N ASN A 25 -18.17 5.07 5.98
CA ASN A 25 -18.28 6.36 6.67
C ASN A 25 -17.36 6.66 7.87
N SER A 26 -16.04 6.59 7.71
CA SER A 26 -15.15 7.42 8.53
C SER A 26 -14.00 7.99 7.69
N SER A 27 -14.32 9.01 6.89
CA SER A 27 -13.29 9.84 6.26
C SER A 27 -12.67 10.76 7.31
N THR A 28 -11.56 10.34 7.91
CA THR A 28 -10.55 11.32 8.31
C THR A 28 -9.64 11.49 7.09
N ALA A 29 -10.00 12.47 6.27
CA ALA A 29 -9.37 12.76 4.99
C ALA A 29 -8.01 13.48 5.13
N ASP A 30 -7.46 13.63 6.34
CA ASP A 30 -6.51 14.71 6.61
C ASP A 30 -5.05 14.30 6.84
N ASP A 31 -4.70 13.01 6.82
CA ASP A 31 -3.32 12.54 7.10
C ASP A 31 -2.68 11.65 6.02
N ARG A 32 -3.21 11.64 4.80
CA ARG A 32 -2.70 10.77 3.71
C ARG A 32 -1.62 11.41 2.84
N THR A 33 -0.67 12.14 3.43
CA THR A 33 0.52 12.67 2.71
C THR A 33 1.33 11.58 2.01
N SER A 34 1.22 10.33 2.48
CA SER A 34 1.93 9.16 1.96
C SER A 34 1.11 8.29 0.98
N ALA A 35 -0.09 8.72 0.56
CA ALA A 35 -0.94 7.90 -0.30
C ALA A 35 -0.43 7.81 -1.75
N ALA A 36 -0.39 6.58 -2.27
CA ALA A 36 0.01 6.25 -3.62
C ALA A 36 -1.01 5.29 -4.25
N ALA A 37 -1.37 5.50 -5.51
CA ALA A 37 -2.35 4.68 -6.20
C ALA A 37 -1.74 3.91 -7.38
N ALA A 38 -2.20 2.68 -7.61
CA ALA A 38 -1.87 1.87 -8.78
C ALA A 38 -3.00 0.88 -9.09
N CYS A 39 -3.01 0.36 -10.32
CA CYS A 39 -3.89 -0.74 -10.68
C CYS A 39 -3.19 -2.09 -10.43
N THR A 40 -3.96 -3.07 -9.96
CA THR A 40 -3.58 -4.49 -9.97
C THR A 40 -3.44 -5.01 -11.39
N SER A 41 -2.85 -6.21 -11.56
CA SER A 41 -2.79 -6.88 -12.86
C SER A 41 -4.17 -7.21 -13.45
N THR A 42 -5.19 -7.28 -12.59
CA THR A 42 -6.60 -7.45 -12.95
C THR A 42 -7.36 -6.14 -13.16
N GLY A 43 -6.71 -4.99 -13.01
CA GLY A 43 -7.30 -3.68 -13.25
C GLY A 43 -8.04 -3.05 -12.07
N HIS A 44 -7.98 -3.63 -10.87
CA HIS A 44 -8.54 -3.04 -9.66
C HIS A 44 -7.65 -1.92 -9.15
N LEU A 45 -8.25 -0.77 -8.84
CA LEU A 45 -7.52 0.35 -8.25
C LEU A 45 -7.26 0.07 -6.77
N ILE A 46 -6.01 0.18 -6.35
CA ILE A 46 -5.59 0.17 -4.95
C ILE A 46 -4.92 1.49 -4.59
N VAL A 47 -5.09 1.90 -3.34
CA VAL A 47 -4.38 3.02 -2.74
C VAL A 47 -3.64 2.52 -1.52
N VAL A 48 -2.34 2.74 -1.49
CA VAL A 48 -1.44 2.36 -0.40
C VAL A 48 -0.99 3.61 0.34
N SER A 49 -1.00 3.58 1.67
CA SER A 49 -0.44 4.64 2.51
C SER A 49 0.30 4.07 3.70
N LEU A 50 1.13 4.89 4.34
CA LEU A 50 1.83 4.54 5.57
C LEU A 50 1.22 5.29 6.76
N ARG A 51 0.86 4.52 7.79
CA ARG A 51 0.49 5.05 9.11
C ARG A 51 1.72 4.98 10.01
N LEU A 52 2.41 6.10 10.14
CA LEU A 52 3.68 6.19 10.86
C LEU A 52 3.45 6.45 12.34
N ALA A 53 4.20 5.76 13.19
CA ALA A 53 4.25 5.96 14.63
C ALA A 53 5.70 6.17 15.07
N LEU A 54 5.91 6.94 16.14
CA LEU A 54 7.24 7.13 16.71
C LEU A 54 7.70 5.83 17.39
N PRO A 55 8.93 5.36 17.14
CA PRO A 55 9.44 4.18 17.83
C PRO A 55 9.43 4.34 19.35
N PRO A 56 9.14 3.27 20.13
CA PRO A 56 9.04 1.87 19.69
C PRO A 56 7.64 1.45 19.18
N ALA A 57 6.69 2.38 19.01
CA ALA A 57 5.39 2.03 18.48
C ALA A 57 5.47 1.55 17.02
N THR A 58 4.59 0.62 16.66
CA THR A 58 4.56 0.00 15.34
C THR A 58 3.83 0.90 14.34
N SER A 59 4.43 1.04 13.16
CA SER A 59 3.87 1.66 11.97
C SER A 59 3.27 0.59 11.06
N PHE A 60 2.31 0.98 10.22
CA PHE A 60 1.56 0.05 9.38
C PHE A 60 1.50 0.50 7.92
N LEU A 61 1.50 -0.48 7.02
CA LEU A 61 1.09 -0.29 5.63
C LEU A 61 -0.43 -0.42 5.56
N CYS A 62 -1.13 0.62 5.12
CA CYS A 62 -2.57 0.58 4.91
C CYS A 62 -2.87 0.42 3.42
N ILE A 63 -3.78 -0.50 3.09
CA ILE A 63 -4.26 -0.71 1.73
C ILE A 63 -5.75 -0.46 1.66
N HIS A 64 -6.13 0.45 0.77
CA HIS A 64 -7.51 0.83 0.53
C HIS A 64 -7.92 0.45 -0.90
N PHE A 65 -9.16 -0.03 -1.03
CA PHE A 65 -9.83 -0.24 -2.31
C PHE A 65 -10.88 0.86 -2.49
N PRO A 66 -10.62 1.90 -3.31
CA PRO A 66 -11.57 3.01 -3.51
C PRO A 66 -12.89 2.53 -4.11
N ILE A 67 -12.83 1.49 -4.93
CA ILE A 67 -13.99 0.79 -5.48
C ILE A 67 -13.82 -0.67 -5.06
N VAL A 68 -14.73 -1.14 -4.20
CA VAL A 68 -14.73 -2.53 -3.76
C VAL A 68 -15.10 -3.41 -4.95
N PRO A 69 -14.23 -4.34 -5.38
CA PRO A 69 -14.58 -5.29 -6.44
C PRO A 69 -15.78 -6.14 -5.98
N PRO A 70 -16.76 -6.41 -6.85
CA PRO A 70 -18.01 -7.08 -6.46
C PRO A 70 -17.81 -8.48 -5.86
N ASP A 71 -16.68 -9.14 -6.17
CA ASP A 71 -16.32 -10.47 -5.68
C ASP A 71 -15.17 -10.46 -4.64
N LEU A 72 -14.77 -9.28 -4.15
CA LEU A 72 -13.71 -9.16 -3.15
C LEU A 72 -14.24 -9.64 -1.80
N LYS A 73 -13.77 -10.80 -1.34
CA LYS A 73 -13.94 -11.20 0.06
C LYS A 73 -12.77 -10.66 0.87
N GLU A 74 -13.06 -9.78 1.82
CA GLU A 74 -12.06 -9.21 2.76
C GLU A 74 -11.22 -10.30 3.41
N GLU A 75 -11.85 -11.42 3.81
CA GLU A 75 -11.18 -12.58 4.45
C GLU A 75 -10.11 -13.26 3.58
N THR A 76 -10.10 -12.98 2.27
CA THR A 76 -9.18 -13.61 1.31
C THR A 76 -8.23 -12.62 0.65
N THR A 77 -8.21 -11.37 1.11
CA THR A 77 -7.27 -10.36 0.65
C THR A 77 -6.23 -10.18 1.76
N HIS A 78 -4.95 -10.21 1.42
CA HIS A 78 -3.89 -9.84 2.38
C HIS A 78 -2.73 -9.19 1.63
N ALA A 79 -2.00 -8.35 2.35
CA ALA A 79 -0.79 -7.76 1.84
C ALA A 79 0.33 -7.86 2.86
N THR A 80 1.56 -7.91 2.34
CA THR A 80 2.76 -8.10 3.15
C THR A 80 3.90 -7.29 2.57
N VAL A 81 4.65 -6.62 3.43
CA VAL A 81 5.93 -5.99 3.09
C VAL A 81 6.99 -7.10 3.07
N LEU A 82 7.50 -7.42 1.89
CA LEU A 82 8.53 -8.45 1.73
C LEU A 82 9.95 -7.92 1.96
N ALA A 83 10.17 -6.64 1.64
CA ALA A 83 11.47 -6.00 1.78
C ALA A 83 11.32 -4.49 1.92
N ALA A 84 12.25 -3.87 2.63
CA ALA A 84 12.43 -2.43 2.70
C ALA A 84 13.87 -2.08 2.32
N HIS A 85 14.05 -1.03 1.52
CA HIS A 85 15.37 -0.52 1.14
C HIS A 85 15.31 1.00 0.96
N GLY A 86 15.97 1.75 1.86
CA GLY A 86 15.87 3.20 1.90
C GLY A 86 14.40 3.63 2.08
N ASP A 87 13.91 4.44 1.15
CA ASP A 87 12.52 4.92 1.14
C ASP A 87 11.57 4.02 0.32
N SER A 88 12.03 2.84 -0.11
CA SER A 88 11.27 1.93 -0.97
C SER A 88 10.81 0.68 -0.22
N LEU A 89 9.57 0.26 -0.48
CA LEU A 89 8.98 -0.98 0.03
C LEU A 89 8.59 -1.88 -1.14
N LEU A 90 8.96 -3.16 -1.05
CA LEU A 90 8.42 -4.22 -1.89
C LEU A 90 7.20 -4.82 -1.18
N ILE A 91 6.05 -4.68 -1.81
CA ILE A 91 4.76 -5.09 -1.27
C ILE A 91 4.23 -6.25 -2.11
N TYR A 92 3.86 -7.32 -1.43
CA TYR A 92 3.09 -8.42 -1.95
C TYR A 92 1.61 -8.16 -1.67
N VAL A 93 0.76 -8.25 -2.69
CA VAL A 93 -0.70 -8.15 -2.55
C VAL A 93 -1.32 -9.39 -3.14
N TYR A 94 -2.00 -10.15 -2.30
CA TYR A 94 -2.80 -11.30 -2.69
C TYR A 94 -4.28 -10.95 -2.57
N PHE A 95 -5.03 -11.27 -3.61
CA PHE A 95 -6.48 -11.23 -3.55
C PHE A 95 -7.06 -12.41 -4.32
N LYS A 96 -8.18 -12.90 -3.79
CA LYS A 96 -8.98 -13.94 -4.41
C LYS A 96 -10.29 -13.32 -4.91
N GLN A 97 -10.54 -13.45 -6.20
CA GLN A 97 -11.77 -13.02 -6.85
C GLN A 97 -12.62 -14.26 -7.16
N GLY A 98 -13.71 -14.46 -6.42
CA GLY A 98 -14.55 -15.65 -6.58
C GLY A 98 -13.85 -16.96 -6.16
N TYR A 99 -14.24 -18.09 -6.74
CA TYR A 99 -13.76 -19.41 -6.31
C TYR A 99 -12.40 -19.82 -6.91
N GLU A 100 -12.07 -19.33 -8.12
CA GLU A 100 -10.94 -19.84 -8.91
C GLU A 100 -9.87 -18.80 -9.28
N ASN A 101 -10.16 -17.49 -9.15
CA ASN A 101 -9.21 -16.46 -9.57
C ASN A 101 -8.38 -15.96 -8.38
N GLU A 102 -7.26 -16.61 -8.14
CA GLU A 102 -6.24 -16.16 -7.20
C GLU A 102 -5.18 -15.36 -7.96
N THR A 103 -4.95 -14.13 -7.50
CA THR A 103 -3.96 -13.23 -8.12
C THR A 103 -2.94 -12.78 -7.08
N ILE A 104 -1.68 -12.75 -7.51
CA ILE A 104 -0.57 -12.21 -6.75
C ILE A 104 0.03 -11.08 -7.57
N ASP A 105 0.04 -9.90 -6.97
CA ASP A 105 0.71 -8.73 -7.51
C ASP A 105 1.84 -8.29 -6.59
N TYR A 106 2.93 -7.84 -7.20
CA TYR A 106 4.06 -7.25 -6.49
C TYR A 106 4.12 -5.78 -6.84
N PHE A 107 4.19 -4.92 -5.82
CA PHE A 107 4.30 -3.49 -6.00
C PHE A 107 5.57 -2.95 -5.37
N VAL A 108 6.13 -1.90 -5.97
CA VAL A 108 7.13 -1.06 -5.33
C VAL A 108 6.49 0.26 -4.96
N TYR A 109 6.47 0.57 -3.66
CA TYR A 109 6.07 1.85 -3.10
C TYR A 109 7.33 2.66 -2.78
N ASN A 110 7.39 3.93 -3.17
CA ASN A 110 8.54 4.80 -2.86
C ASN A 110 8.07 6.04 -2.07
N ALA A 111 8.40 6.10 -0.79
CA ALA A 111 8.02 7.21 0.09
C ALA A 111 8.82 8.50 -0.20
N GLY A 112 10.06 8.37 -0.70
CA GLY A 112 11.01 9.48 -0.82
C GLY A 112 10.61 10.56 -1.84
N ASP A 113 9.79 10.23 -2.83
CA ASP A 113 9.30 11.19 -3.82
C ASP A 113 8.32 12.22 -3.22
N ALA A 114 7.76 11.94 -2.04
CA ALA A 114 6.85 12.85 -1.32
C ALA A 114 7.53 14.15 -0.85
N SER A 115 8.85 14.13 -0.68
CA SER A 115 9.63 15.27 -0.19
C SER A 115 10.28 16.11 -1.30
N GLY A 116 10.01 15.81 -2.58
CA GLY A 116 10.50 16.61 -3.71
C GLY A 116 9.83 17.99 -3.81
N GLU A 117 10.45 18.93 -4.53
CA GLU A 117 9.85 20.24 -4.87
C GLU A 117 9.57 20.30 -6.39
N PRO A 118 8.29 20.38 -6.84
CA PRO A 118 7.07 20.42 -6.05
C PRO A 118 6.73 19.05 -5.38
N PRO A 119 5.98 19.05 -4.27
CA PRO A 119 5.58 17.81 -3.59
C PRO A 119 4.80 16.92 -4.53
N ARG A 120 5.34 15.74 -4.83
CA ARG A 120 4.67 14.74 -5.67
C ARG A 120 4.17 13.61 -4.77
N PRO A 121 2.93 13.11 -4.93
CA PRO A 121 2.51 11.92 -4.21
C PRO A 121 3.49 10.76 -4.49
N PRO A 122 3.82 9.95 -3.47
CA PRO A 122 4.74 8.83 -3.64
C PRO A 122 4.24 7.89 -4.75
N PRO A 123 5.11 7.35 -5.62
CA PRO A 123 4.67 6.42 -6.65
C PRO A 123 4.51 5.00 -6.10
N LEU A 124 3.44 4.36 -6.56
CA LEU A 124 3.22 2.92 -6.43
C LEU A 124 3.28 2.30 -7.82
N ARG A 125 4.11 1.27 -8.01
CA ARG A 125 4.32 0.65 -9.32
C ARG A 125 4.13 -0.85 -9.24
N LEU A 126 3.22 -1.37 -10.06
CA LEU A 126 3.08 -2.81 -10.28
C LEU A 126 4.33 -3.34 -11.00
N LEU A 127 4.94 -4.37 -10.46
CA LEU A 127 6.03 -5.08 -11.10
C LEU A 127 5.48 -6.04 -12.16
N PRO A 128 6.16 -6.18 -13.31
CA PRO A 128 5.79 -7.18 -14.30
C PRO A 128 5.84 -8.57 -13.66
N THR A 129 4.73 -9.30 -13.73
CA THR A 129 4.77 -10.73 -13.44
C THR A 129 5.48 -11.41 -14.61
N LEU A 130 6.55 -12.15 -14.32
CA LEU A 130 7.19 -13.00 -15.32
C LEU A 130 6.10 -13.94 -15.83
N CYS A 131 5.74 -13.83 -17.11
CA CYS A 131 4.73 -14.66 -17.74
C CYS A 131 4.96 -16.12 -17.33
N LYS A 132 3.90 -16.80 -16.87
CA LYS A 132 3.94 -18.26 -16.71
C LYS A 132 4.46 -18.83 -18.04
N ARG A 133 5.67 -19.40 -18.03
CA ARG A 133 6.11 -20.27 -19.12
C ARG A 133 5.07 -21.37 -19.20
N SER A 134 4.25 -21.39 -20.24
CA SER A 134 3.46 -22.57 -20.58
C SER A 134 4.46 -23.72 -20.74
N MET A 135 4.38 -24.69 -19.83
CA MET A 135 4.83 -26.06 -20.10
C MET A 135 3.76 -26.77 -20.91
#